data_AF-Q1CSZ2-F1
#
_entry.id   AF-Q1CSZ2-F1
#
_cell.length_a   1.000
_cell.length_b   1.000
_cell.length_c   1.000
_cell.angle_alpha   90.00
_cell.angle_beta   90.00
_cell.angle_gamma   90.00
#
_symmetry.space_group_name_H-M   'P 1'
#
loop_
_entity.id
_entity.type
_entity.pdbx_description
1 polymer ?
#
loop_
_entity_poly.entity_id
_entity_poly.type
_entity_poly.pdbx_seq_one_letter_code
_entity_poly.pdbx_strand_id
1 'polypeptide(L)'
;MIVGLIGVVEKISALEAHIEVQGVVYGVQVSMRTSALLETGQKVRLKILQVIKEDANLLYGFLEESEKILFERLLKINGVGGRIALAILSSFSPNEFENIIATKEVKRLQQVPGIGKKLADKIMVDLIGFFIQDENRPARNEVFLALESLGFKSAEINKVLKTLKPNLSIEAAIKEALQQLRS
;
A
#
# COMPACT_ATOMS: atom_id res chain seq x y z
N MET A 1 7.70 -7.77 -18.08
CA MET A 1 7.38 -7.19 -16.76
C MET A 1 8.13 -7.96 -15.69
N ILE A 2 8.89 -7.28 -14.84
CA ILE A 2 9.61 -7.89 -13.70
C ILE A 2 8.77 -7.67 -12.43
N VAL A 3 8.41 -8.75 -11.74
CA VAL A 3 7.59 -8.72 -10.51
C VAL A 3 8.34 -9.15 -9.25
N GLY A 4 9.51 -9.75 -9.42
CA GLY A 4 10.37 -10.19 -8.33
C GLY A 4 11.78 -10.48 -8.84
N LEU A 5 12.76 -10.37 -7.96
CA LEU A 5 14.14 -10.77 -8.19
C LEU A 5 14.60 -11.68 -7.06
N ILE A 6 15.27 -12.78 -7.40
CA ILE A 6 15.89 -13.70 -6.45
C ILE A 6 17.35 -13.80 -6.86
N GLY A 7 18.25 -13.32 -6.02
CA GLY A 7 19.65 -13.13 -6.39
C GLY A 7 20.54 -12.84 -5.20
N VAL A 8 21.81 -12.56 -5.45
CA VAL A 8 22.78 -12.16 -4.43
C VAL A 8 22.92 -10.64 -4.42
N VAL A 9 22.96 -10.04 -3.24
CA VAL A 9 23.20 -8.60 -3.11
C VAL A 9 24.68 -8.32 -3.41
N GLU A 10 24.96 -7.64 -4.51
CA GLU A 10 26.33 -7.31 -4.92
C GLU A 10 26.83 -6.01 -4.31
N LYS A 11 25.95 -5.00 -4.26
CA LYS A 11 26.27 -3.67 -3.73
C LYS A 11 25.04 -3.03 -3.11
N ILE A 12 25.24 -2.31 -2.02
CA ILE A 12 24.19 -1.55 -1.33
C ILE A 12 24.61 -0.09 -1.25
N SER A 13 23.67 0.80 -1.52
CA SER A 13 23.73 2.22 -1.21
C SER A 13 22.46 2.64 -0.48
N ALA A 14 22.37 3.89 -0.01
CA ALA A 14 21.26 4.33 0.85
C ALA A 14 19.86 4.16 0.24
N LEU A 15 19.71 4.24 -1.08
CA LEU A 15 18.41 4.15 -1.78
C LEU A 15 18.42 3.20 -2.97
N GLU A 16 19.50 2.44 -3.15
CA GLU A 16 19.65 1.53 -4.29
C GLU A 16 20.45 0.29 -3.87
N ALA A 17 19.98 -0.88 -4.30
CA ALA A 17 20.65 -2.16 -4.17
C ALA A 17 20.90 -2.77 -5.55
N HIS A 18 22.07 -3.36 -5.74
CA HIS A 18 22.46 -4.10 -6.94
C HIS A 18 22.28 -5.59 -6.66
N ILE A 19 21.39 -6.24 -7.42
CA ILE A 19 21.04 -7.64 -7.25
C ILE A 19 21.54 -8.43 -8.45
N GLU A 20 22.50 -9.32 -8.20
CA GLU A 20 23.02 -10.26 -9.20
C GLU A 20 22.08 -11.46 -9.31
N VAL A 21 21.64 -11.75 -10.54
CA VAL A 21 20.80 -12.90 -10.89
C VAL A 21 21.39 -13.58 -12.12
N GLN A 22 22.08 -14.71 -11.91
CA GLN A 22 22.63 -15.56 -12.98
C GLN A 22 23.52 -14.79 -13.98
N GLY A 23 24.42 -13.94 -13.46
CA GLY A 23 25.36 -13.13 -14.21
C GLY A 23 24.85 -11.75 -14.64
N VAL A 24 23.60 -11.39 -14.32
CA VAL A 24 23.02 -10.08 -14.63
C VAL A 24 22.78 -9.28 -13.36
N VAL A 25 23.28 -8.04 -13.32
CA VAL A 25 23.16 -7.15 -12.16
C VAL A 25 22.05 -6.13 -12.40
N TYR A 26 21.02 -6.17 -11.58
CA TYR A 26 19.90 -5.23 -11.63
C TYR A 26 20.07 -4.12 -10.61
N GLY A 27 20.01 -2.86 -11.07
CA GLY A 27 19.86 -1.70 -10.18
C GLY A 27 18.42 -1.57 -9.71
N VAL A 28 18.20 -1.70 -8.40
CA VAL A 28 16.87 -1.66 -7.77
C VAL A 28 16.82 -0.54 -6.75
N GLN A 29 15.89 0.39 -6.95
CA GLN A 29 15.64 1.48 -6.01
C GLN A 29 14.85 0.95 -4.80
N VAL A 30 15.31 1.25 -3.60
CA VAL A 30 14.76 0.73 -2.34
C VAL A 30 14.62 1.84 -1.31
N SER A 31 13.78 1.65 -0.30
CA SER A 31 13.74 2.57 0.85
C SER A 31 15.02 2.43 1.69
N MET A 32 15.39 3.45 2.46
CA MET A 32 16.53 3.35 3.38
C MET A 32 16.32 2.21 4.38
N ARG A 33 15.08 1.99 4.83
CA ARG A 33 14.71 0.87 5.71
C ARG A 33 15.00 -0.48 5.06
N THR A 34 14.60 -0.66 3.80
CA THR A 34 14.92 -1.88 3.05
C THR A 34 16.42 -2.03 2.87
N SER A 35 17.15 -0.98 2.45
CA SER A 35 18.61 -1.05 2.25
C SER A 35 19.37 -1.46 3.52
N ALA A 36 18.91 -1.03 4.69
CA ALA A 36 19.52 -1.34 5.97
C ALA A 36 19.31 -2.80 6.42
N LEU A 37 18.35 -3.51 5.83
CA LEU A 37 18.07 -4.93 6.09
C LEU A 37 18.77 -5.86 5.09
N LEU A 38 19.42 -5.31 4.06
CA LEU A 38 20.18 -6.07 3.08
C LEU A 38 21.64 -6.20 3.52
N GLU A 39 22.28 -7.31 3.12
CA GLU A 39 23.69 -7.56 3.37
C GLU A 39 24.37 -8.00 2.07
N THR A 40 25.50 -7.37 1.72
CA THR A 40 26.30 -7.75 0.55
C THR A 40 26.78 -9.20 0.66
N GLY A 41 26.69 -9.95 -0.44
CA GLY A 41 27.01 -11.37 -0.51
C GLY A 41 25.88 -12.31 -0.10
N GLN A 42 24.78 -11.80 0.47
CA GLN A 42 23.64 -12.62 0.87
C GLN A 42 22.61 -12.76 -0.25
N LYS A 43 21.94 -13.91 -0.26
CA LYS A 43 20.81 -14.16 -1.16
C LYS A 43 19.57 -13.44 -0.65
N VAL A 44 18.90 -12.68 -1.52
CA VAL A 44 17.67 -11.96 -1.23
C VAL A 44 16.55 -12.33 -2.22
N ARG A 45 15.30 -12.20 -1.77
CA ARG A 45 14.12 -12.15 -2.63
C ARG A 45 13.46 -10.78 -2.47
N LEU A 46 13.47 -9.97 -3.52
CA LEU A 46 12.76 -8.69 -3.56
C LEU A 46 11.49 -8.83 -4.39
N LYS A 47 10.40 -8.24 -3.90
CA LYS A 47 9.21 -7.96 -4.69
C LYS A 47 9.47 -6.70 -5.49
N ILE A 48 9.17 -6.72 -6.78
CA ILE A 48 9.50 -5.62 -7.68
C ILE A 48 8.23 -4.96 -8.22
N LEU A 49 8.26 -3.63 -8.26
CA LEU A 49 7.43 -2.83 -9.15
C LEU A 49 8.31 -2.26 -10.26
N GLN A 50 8.05 -2.67 -11.50
CA GLN A 50 8.70 -2.12 -12.67
C GLN A 50 7.91 -0.93 -13.21
N VAL A 51 8.57 0.23 -13.34
CA VAL A 51 8.00 1.45 -13.92
C VAL A 51 8.77 1.78 -15.20
N ILE A 52 8.10 1.66 -16.34
CA ILE A 52 8.65 1.97 -17.66
C ILE A 52 8.10 3.33 -18.09
N LYS A 53 9.01 4.25 -18.43
CA LYS A 53 8.75 5.55 -19.05
C LYS A 53 9.49 5.61 -20.40
N GLU A 54 9.24 6.66 -21.18
CA GLU A 54 9.90 6.85 -22.48
C GLU A 54 11.44 6.93 -22.36
N ASP A 55 11.94 7.49 -21.26
CA ASP A 55 13.35 7.77 -21.01
C ASP A 55 13.94 6.96 -19.82
N ALA A 56 13.15 6.08 -19.20
CA ALA A 56 13.60 5.36 -18.01
C ALA A 56 12.95 3.98 -17.86
N ASN A 57 13.75 3.01 -17.40
CA ASN A 57 13.28 1.71 -16.92
C ASN A 57 13.71 1.54 -15.47
N LEU A 58 12.77 1.75 -14.54
CA LEU A 58 13.03 1.80 -13.11
C LEU A 58 12.49 0.55 -12.42
N LEU A 59 13.28 -0.05 -11.54
CA LEU A 59 12.85 -1.12 -10.65
C LEU A 59 12.80 -0.57 -9.23
N TYR A 60 11.66 -0.72 -8.57
CA TYR A 60 11.51 -0.46 -7.14
C TYR A 60 11.36 -1.79 -6.39
N GLY A 61 12.14 -1.99 -5.33
CA GLY A 61 12.22 -3.25 -4.60
C GLY A 61 11.73 -3.15 -3.16
N PHE A 62 11.06 -4.21 -2.72
CA PHE A 62 10.45 -4.32 -1.38
C PHE A 62 10.67 -5.72 -0.81
N LEU A 63 10.96 -5.81 0.48
CA LEU A 63 11.02 -7.10 1.20
C LEU A 63 9.60 -7.60 1.51
N GLU A 64 8.73 -6.70 1.94
CA GLU A 64 7.36 -6.99 2.37
C GLU A 64 6.31 -6.61 1.30
N GLU A 65 5.18 -7.32 1.28
CA GLU A 65 4.08 -7.01 0.36
C GLU A 65 3.37 -5.71 0.76
N SER A 66 3.21 -5.47 2.06
CA SER A 66 2.64 -4.26 2.65
C SER A 66 3.34 -2.99 2.13
N GLU A 67 4.67 -3.00 2.13
CA GLU A 67 5.50 -1.88 1.66
C GLU A 67 5.28 -1.63 0.15
N LYS A 68 5.26 -2.69 -0.66
CA LYS A 68 4.97 -2.59 -2.10
C LYS A 68 3.58 -2.03 -2.37
N ILE A 69 2.56 -2.54 -1.68
CA ILE A 69 1.17 -2.08 -1.82
C ILE A 69 1.07 -0.60 -1.45
N LEU A 70 1.69 -0.17 -0.35
CA LEU A 70 1.71 1.23 0.05
C LEU A 70 2.41 2.10 -1.00
N PHE A 71 3.55 1.65 -1.54
CA PHE A 71 4.25 2.36 -2.60
C PHE A 71 3.38 2.56 -3.85
N GLU A 72 2.74 1.50 -4.34
CA GLU A 72 1.84 1.57 -5.49
C GLU A 72 0.66 2.53 -5.26
N ARG A 73 0.14 2.58 -4.03
CA ARG A 73 -0.91 3.54 -3.66
C ARG A 73 -0.40 4.97 -3.67
N LEU A 74 0.78 5.21 -3.09
CA LEU A 74 1.43 6.51 -3.08
C LEU A 74 1.64 7.03 -4.51
N LEU A 75 2.09 6.19 -5.45
CA LEU A 75 2.29 6.57 -6.84
C LEU A 75 1.02 7.01 -7.59
N LYS A 76 -0.17 6.61 -7.11
CA LYS A 76 -1.45 7.04 -7.71
C LYS A 76 -1.81 8.48 -7.34
N ILE A 77 -1.17 9.05 -6.31
CA ILE A 77 -1.43 10.40 -5.82
C ILE A 77 -0.70 11.39 -6.73
N ASN A 78 -1.46 12.25 -7.40
CA ASN A 78 -0.86 13.25 -8.29
C ASN A 78 0.10 14.17 -7.51
N GLY A 79 1.36 14.23 -7.96
CA GLY A 79 2.45 14.94 -7.31
C GLY A 79 3.40 14.05 -6.51
N VAL A 80 3.06 12.77 -6.30
CA VAL A 80 3.92 11.79 -5.64
C VAL A 80 4.59 10.90 -6.69
N GLY A 81 5.87 11.16 -6.95
CA GLY A 81 6.72 10.28 -7.75
C GLY A 81 7.45 9.24 -6.89
N GLY A 82 8.14 8.30 -7.55
CA GLY A 82 8.87 7.22 -6.86
C GLY A 82 9.89 7.72 -5.82
N ARG A 83 10.57 8.84 -6.07
CA ARG A 83 11.49 9.44 -5.10
C ARG A 83 10.79 9.88 -3.81
N ILE A 84 9.62 10.51 -3.91
CA ILE A 84 8.86 10.95 -2.74
C ILE A 84 8.27 9.74 -2.01
N ALA A 85 7.72 8.78 -2.75
CA ALA A 85 7.19 7.56 -2.16
C ALA A 85 8.28 6.76 -1.41
N LEU A 86 9.49 6.63 -1.97
CA LEU A 86 10.62 6.02 -1.25
C LEU A 86 11.06 6.84 -0.03
N ALA A 87 10.99 8.18 -0.08
CA ALA A 87 11.31 9.01 1.08
C ALA A 87 10.31 8.79 2.24
N ILE A 88 9.02 8.62 1.93
CA ILE A 88 7.99 8.25 2.91
C ILE A 88 8.33 6.90 3.54
N LEU A 89 8.58 5.88 2.73
CA LEU A 89 8.92 4.53 3.19
C LEU A 89 10.29 4.46 3.91
N SER A 90 11.17 5.42 3.65
CA SER A 90 12.42 5.56 4.38
C SER A 90 12.20 6.16 5.77
N SER A 91 11.16 6.99 5.93
CA SER A 91 10.85 7.69 7.18
C SER A 91 9.92 6.88 8.10
N PHE A 92 9.01 6.11 7.52
CA PHE A 92 7.97 5.39 8.25
C PHE A 92 7.81 3.97 7.68
N SER A 93 7.64 2.98 8.57
CA SER A 93 7.09 1.68 8.16
C SER A 93 5.64 1.83 7.68
N PRO A 94 5.09 0.86 6.92
CA PRO A 94 3.70 0.90 6.51
C PRO A 94 2.72 1.10 7.67
N ASN A 95 2.91 0.40 8.79
CA ASN A 95 2.08 0.53 9.98
C ASN A 95 2.18 1.93 10.63
N GLU A 96 3.39 2.48 10.76
CA GLU A 96 3.57 3.84 11.29
C GLU A 96 2.93 4.88 10.38
N PHE A 97 3.04 4.69 9.06
CA PHE A 97 2.43 5.58 8.09
C PHE A 97 0.90 5.51 8.14
N GLU A 98 0.32 4.31 8.21
CA GLU A 98 -1.11 4.10 8.43
C GLU A 98 -1.61 4.82 9.69
N ASN A 99 -0.88 4.70 10.80
CA ASN A 99 -1.18 5.42 12.03
C ASN A 99 -1.16 6.94 11.83
N ILE A 100 -0.14 7.49 11.16
CA ILE A 100 -0.05 8.94 10.86
C ILE A 100 -1.27 9.41 10.06
N ILE A 101 -1.75 8.60 9.11
CA ILE A 101 -2.94 8.91 8.32
C ILE A 101 -4.21 8.84 9.19
N ALA A 102 -4.35 7.80 10.02
CA ALA A 102 -5.49 7.61 10.90
C ALA A 102 -5.61 8.72 11.96
N THR A 103 -4.49 9.14 12.57
CA THR A 103 -4.43 10.20 13.59
C THR A 103 -4.35 11.60 13.00
N LYS A 104 -4.33 11.73 11.66
CA LYS A 104 -4.23 12.99 10.92
C LYS A 104 -3.00 13.83 11.31
N GLU A 105 -1.88 13.19 11.56
CA GLU A 105 -0.62 13.83 11.96
C GLU A 105 0.12 14.47 10.76
N VAL A 106 -0.53 15.39 10.05
CA VAL A 106 -0.01 16.02 8.82
C VAL A 106 1.38 16.64 9.02
N LYS A 107 1.68 17.15 10.22
CA LYS A 107 3.00 17.75 10.54
C LYS A 107 4.14 16.74 10.45
N ARG A 108 3.93 15.48 10.83
CA ARG A 108 4.96 14.43 10.70
C ARG A 108 5.23 14.11 9.24
N LEU A 109 4.19 14.09 8.42
CA LEU A 109 4.33 13.88 6.99
C LEU A 109 5.12 15.00 6.29
N GLN A 110 4.96 16.25 6.76
CA GLN A 110 5.74 17.41 6.27
C GLN A 110 7.22 17.38 6.65
N GLN A 111 7.65 16.52 7.58
CA GLN A 111 9.07 16.35 7.92
C GLN A 111 9.81 15.49 6.88
N VAL A 112 9.09 14.77 6.02
CA VAL A 112 9.70 13.96 4.96
C VAL A 112 10.26 14.89 3.88
N PRO A 113 11.53 14.71 3.47
CA PRO A 113 12.14 15.53 2.43
C PRO A 113 11.32 15.55 1.13
N GLY A 114 11.03 16.75 0.62
CA GLY A 114 10.24 16.94 -0.60
C GLY A 114 8.73 17.00 -0.39
N ILE A 115 8.23 16.84 0.85
CA ILE A 115 6.80 16.95 1.14
C ILE A 115 6.49 18.28 1.83
N GLY A 116 5.96 19.23 1.05
CA GLY A 116 5.39 20.47 1.58
C GLY A 116 3.95 20.30 2.06
N LYS A 117 3.41 21.33 2.72
CA LYS A 117 2.03 21.37 3.25
C LYS A 117 0.97 20.90 2.24
N LYS A 118 0.97 21.46 1.02
CA LYS A 118 -0.01 21.12 -0.02
C LYS A 118 0.02 19.64 -0.41
N LEU A 119 1.21 19.04 -0.50
CA LEU A 119 1.34 17.64 -0.86
C LEU A 119 0.97 16.74 0.32
N ALA A 120 1.34 17.11 1.55
CA ALA A 120 0.96 16.40 2.76
C ALA A 120 -0.57 16.36 2.94
N ASP A 121 -1.26 17.49 2.77
CA ASP A 121 -2.72 17.57 2.83
C ASP A 121 -3.37 16.65 1.79
N LYS A 122 -2.83 16.62 0.56
CA LYS A 122 -3.33 15.76 -0.52
C LYS A 122 -3.16 14.28 -0.20
N ILE A 123 -1.95 13.88 0.24
CA ILE A 123 -1.68 12.49 0.65
C ILE A 123 -2.62 12.06 1.77
N MET A 124 -2.84 12.95 2.76
CA MET A 124 -3.74 12.69 3.87
C MET A 124 -5.17 12.42 3.38
N VAL A 125 -5.72 13.28 2.53
CA VAL A 125 -7.08 13.11 1.99
C VAL A 125 -7.22 11.84 1.16
N ASP A 126 -6.29 11.60 0.23
CA ASP A 126 -6.38 10.47 -0.70
C ASP A 126 -6.25 9.12 0.02
N LEU A 127 -5.45 9.05 1.09
CA LEU A 127 -5.21 7.81 1.81
C LEU A 127 -6.14 7.57 2.99
N ILE A 128 -6.65 8.60 3.67
CA ILE A 128 -7.73 8.42 4.66
C ILE A 128 -8.91 7.69 4.01
N GLY A 129 -9.32 8.14 2.82
CA GLY A 129 -10.41 7.50 2.09
C GLY A 129 -10.11 6.04 1.73
N PHE A 130 -8.83 5.71 1.54
CA PHE A 130 -8.40 4.37 1.20
C PHE A 130 -8.39 3.43 2.42
N PHE A 131 -7.76 3.82 3.53
CA PHE A 131 -7.63 2.95 4.70
C PHE A 131 -8.98 2.69 5.37
N ILE A 132 -9.88 3.70 5.39
CA ILE A 132 -11.26 3.52 5.85
C ILE A 132 -12.03 2.53 4.96
N GLN A 133 -11.71 2.46 3.67
CA GLN A 133 -12.34 1.50 2.77
C GLN A 133 -11.77 0.09 2.93
N ASP A 134 -10.47 -0.07 3.21
CA ASP A 134 -9.80 -1.37 3.28
C ASP A 134 -10.06 -2.11 4.61
N GLU A 135 -10.12 -1.41 5.75
CA GLU A 135 -10.46 -2.06 7.04
C GLU A 135 -11.86 -2.71 7.01
N ASN A 136 -12.77 -2.14 6.22
CA ASN A 136 -14.09 -2.71 6.02
C ASN A 136 -14.16 -3.78 4.92
N ARG A 137 -13.14 -4.01 4.08
CA ARG A 137 -13.25 -4.97 2.96
C ARG A 137 -13.43 -6.43 3.38
N PRO A 138 -12.64 -7.01 4.30
CA PRO A 138 -12.84 -8.40 4.69
C PRO A 138 -14.21 -8.58 5.36
N ALA A 139 -14.56 -7.72 6.32
CA ALA A 139 -15.87 -7.75 6.95
C ALA A 139 -17.03 -7.55 5.95
N ARG A 140 -16.89 -6.61 5.01
CA ARG A 140 -17.91 -6.34 3.99
C ARG A 140 -18.05 -7.48 3.00
N ASN A 141 -16.97 -8.15 2.63
CA ASN A 141 -17.00 -9.35 1.79
C ASN A 141 -17.65 -10.52 2.52
N GLU A 142 -17.33 -10.73 3.81
CA GLU A 142 -17.99 -11.76 4.62
C GLU A 142 -19.49 -11.49 4.78
N VAL A 143 -19.88 -10.24 5.06
CA VAL A 143 -21.30 -9.84 5.10
C VAL A 143 -21.96 -10.01 3.74
N PHE A 144 -21.27 -9.67 2.65
CA PHE A 144 -21.76 -9.87 1.28
C PHE A 144 -22.06 -11.35 1.02
N LEU A 145 -21.10 -12.24 1.28
CA LEU A 145 -21.23 -13.68 1.07
C LEU A 145 -22.32 -14.27 1.97
N ALA A 146 -22.41 -13.83 3.23
CA ALA A 146 -23.48 -14.24 4.14
C ALA A 146 -24.86 -13.87 3.58
N LEU A 147 -25.06 -12.63 3.12
CA LEU A 147 -26.34 -12.19 2.54
C LEU A 147 -26.63 -12.88 1.20
N GLU A 148 -25.61 -13.11 0.37
CA GLU A 148 -25.76 -13.82 -0.90
C GLU A 148 -26.19 -15.28 -0.66
N SER A 149 -25.58 -15.97 0.32
CA SER A 149 -25.97 -17.33 0.72
C SER A 149 -27.39 -17.44 1.29
N LEU A 150 -27.93 -16.33 1.82
CA LEU A 150 -29.33 -16.24 2.26
C LEU A 150 -30.31 -15.97 1.10
N GLY A 151 -29.81 -15.78 -0.13
CA GLY A 151 -30.62 -15.66 -1.35
C GLY A 151 -30.90 -14.23 -1.81
N PHE A 152 -30.26 -13.21 -1.23
CA PHE A 152 -30.42 -11.82 -1.67
C PHE A 152 -29.63 -11.54 -2.96
N LYS A 153 -30.15 -10.64 -3.82
CA LYS A 153 -29.47 -10.32 -5.08
C LYS A 153 -28.27 -9.41 -4.83
N SER A 154 -27.18 -9.65 -5.54
CA SER A 154 -25.93 -8.89 -5.42
C SER A 154 -26.12 -7.36 -5.56
N ALA A 155 -27.08 -6.91 -6.36
CA ALA A 155 -27.42 -5.49 -6.51
C ALA A 155 -28.01 -4.87 -5.22
N GLU A 156 -28.89 -5.60 -4.54
CA GLU A 156 -29.55 -5.17 -3.30
C GLU A 156 -28.54 -5.16 -2.15
N ILE A 157 -27.72 -6.21 -2.06
CA ILE A 157 -26.64 -6.32 -1.07
C ILE A 157 -25.70 -5.13 -1.20
N ASN A 158 -25.22 -4.83 -2.41
CA ASN A 158 -24.30 -3.70 -2.63
C ASN A 158 -24.91 -2.34 -2.25
N LYS A 159 -26.22 -2.17 -2.41
CA LYS A 159 -26.93 -0.95 -2.01
C LYS A 159 -26.92 -0.80 -0.48
N VAL A 160 -27.23 -1.87 0.25
CA VAL A 160 -27.29 -1.88 1.71
C VAL A 160 -25.90 -1.79 2.33
N LEU A 161 -24.90 -2.49 1.78
CA LEU A 161 -23.52 -2.39 2.27
C LEU A 161 -22.93 -0.96 2.17
N LYS A 162 -23.49 -0.09 1.32
CA LYS A 162 -23.08 1.33 1.23
C LYS A 162 -23.70 2.20 2.33
N THR A 163 -24.79 1.76 2.95
CA THR A 163 -25.51 2.51 4.01
C THR A 163 -25.14 2.05 5.42
N LEU A 164 -24.50 0.89 5.57
CA LEU A 164 -24.03 0.39 6.86
C LEU A 164 -23.03 1.34 7.52
N LYS A 165 -23.15 1.48 8.84
CA LYS A 165 -22.20 2.26 9.64
C LYS A 165 -20.80 1.63 9.56
N PRO A 166 -19.73 2.45 9.43
CA PRO A 166 -18.37 1.95 9.59
C PRO A 166 -18.18 1.41 11.02
N ASN A 167 -17.38 0.35 11.18
CA ASN A 167 -17.01 -0.28 12.47
C ASN A 167 -18.06 -1.17 13.18
N LEU A 168 -19.01 -1.76 12.45
CA LEU A 168 -19.87 -2.84 12.99
C LEU A 168 -19.10 -4.17 13.04
N SER A 169 -19.39 -5.01 14.05
CA SER A 169 -18.99 -6.42 14.00
C SER A 169 -19.70 -7.12 12.84
N ILE A 170 -19.13 -8.20 12.30
CA ILE A 170 -19.69 -8.95 11.17
C ILE A 170 -21.15 -9.36 11.46
N GLU A 171 -21.42 -9.89 12.66
CA GLU A 171 -22.77 -10.27 13.10
C GLU A 171 -23.75 -9.09 13.13
N ALA A 172 -23.30 -7.94 13.65
CA ALA A 172 -24.12 -6.73 13.72
C ALA A 172 -24.40 -6.17 12.32
N ALA A 173 -23.41 -6.21 11.42
CA ALA A 173 -23.53 -5.78 10.03
C ALA A 173 -24.51 -6.67 9.25
N ILE A 174 -24.46 -8.00 9.43
CA ILE A 174 -25.43 -8.94 8.83
C ILE A 174 -26.84 -8.62 9.34
N LYS A 175 -27.01 -8.45 10.66
CA LYS A 175 -28.32 -8.17 11.27
C LYS A 175 -28.91 -6.84 10.78
N GLU A 176 -28.11 -5.78 10.72
CA GLU A 176 -28.53 -4.47 10.23
C GLU A 176 -28.88 -4.52 8.73
N ALA A 177 -28.07 -5.22 7.92
CA ALA A 177 -28.34 -5.38 6.51
C ALA A 177 -29.65 -6.16 6.24
N LEU A 178 -29.91 -7.22 7.01
CA LEU A 178 -31.16 -7.97 6.93
C LEU A 178 -32.38 -7.13 7.30
N GLN A 179 -32.26 -6.21 8.26
CA GLN A 179 -33.36 -5.29 8.60
C GLN A 179 -33.68 -4.35 7.43
N GLN A 180 -32.66 -3.82 6.75
CA GLN A 180 -32.84 -2.94 5.59
C GLN A 180 -33.36 -3.68 4.36
N LEU A 181 -32.99 -4.95 4.16
CA LEU A 181 -33.45 -5.76 3.02
C LEU A 181 -34.88 -6.28 3.17
N ARG A 182 -35.41 -6.33 4.39
CA ARG A 182 -36.80 -6.75 4.69
C ARG A 182 -37.80 -5.59 4.71
N SER A 183 -37.34 -4.35 4.58
CA SER A 183 -38.16 -3.13 4.58
C SER A 183 -38.38 -2.63 3.15
#